data_AF-A0A8E8EVT2-F1
#
_entry.id   AF-A0A8E8EVT2-F1
#
_cell.length_a   1.000
_cell.length_b   1.000
_cell.length_c   1.000
_cell.angle_alpha   90.00
_cell.angle_beta   90.00
_cell.angle_gamma   90.00
#
_symmetry.space_group_name_H-M   'P 1'
#
loop_
_entity.id
_entity.type
_entity.pdbx_description
1 polymer ?
#
loop_
_entity_poly.entity_id
_entity_poly.type
_entity_poly.pdbx_seq_one_letter_code
_entity_poly.pdbx_strand_id
1 'polypeptide(L)' 'MTLFGVALPWSLPLTLVVYGVVVAAAVWIYRDAKARGSRYAVLWALSTLLFTIVPVLLYLYLHREAGPAR' A
#
# COMPACT_ATOMS: atom_id res chain seq x y z
N MET A 1 10.71 17.87 -9.79
CA MET A 1 9.66 18.64 -9.09
C MET A 1 9.90 18.50 -7.61
N THR A 2 10.32 19.57 -6.93
CA THR A 2 10.61 19.57 -5.49
C THR A 2 9.36 19.99 -4.71
N LEU A 3 9.02 19.24 -3.67
CA LEU A 3 7.97 19.56 -2.70
C LEU A 3 8.66 19.53 -1.33
N PHE A 4 8.58 20.64 -0.58
CA PHE A 4 9.24 20.80 0.73
C PHE A 4 10.78 20.57 0.74
N GLY A 5 11.48 20.94 -0.34
CA GLY A 5 12.95 20.86 -0.40
C GLY A 5 13.53 19.45 -0.56
N VAL A 6 12.67 18.42 -0.63
CA VAL A 6 13.06 17.05 -0.97
C VAL A 6 12.90 16.86 -2.48
N ALA A 7 13.92 16.31 -3.13
CA ALA A 7 13.81 15.86 -4.51
C ALA A 7 12.87 14.65 -4.53
N LEU A 8 11.60 14.86 -4.89
CA LEU A 8 10.66 13.76 -5.03
C LEU A 8 11.11 12.90 -6.21
N PRO A 9 11.42 11.60 -6.01
CA PRO A 9 11.63 10.71 -7.13
C PRO A 9 10.38 10.72 -8.02
N TRP A 10 10.60 10.65 -9.34
CA TRP A 10 9.52 10.65 -10.34
C TRP A 10 8.48 9.55 -10.10
N SER A 11 8.85 8.50 -9.34
CA SER A 11 7.98 7.41 -8.93
C SER A 11 6.97 7.80 -7.84
N LEU A 12 7.17 8.89 -7.09
CA LEU A 12 6.28 9.23 -5.97
C LEU A 12 4.81 9.42 -6.33
N PRO A 13 4.45 10.15 -7.42
CA PRO A 13 3.06 10.23 -7.85
C PRO A 13 2.46 8.86 -8.14
N LEU A 14 3.22 7.99 -8.83
CA LEU A 14 2.80 6.62 -9.11
C LEU A 14 2.64 5.81 -7.82
N THR A 15 3.58 5.93 -6.89
CA THR A 15 3.53 5.30 -5.57
C THR A 15 2.28 5.73 -4.81
N LEU A 16 1.96 7.03 -4.79
CA LEU A 16 0.74 7.55 -4.17
C LEU A 16 -0.52 7.00 -4.82
N VAL A 17 -0.56 6.92 -6.16
CA VAL A 17 -1.70 6.32 -6.87
C VAL A 17 -1.88 4.86 -6.51
N VAL A 18 -0.79 4.07 -6.52
CA VAL A 18 -0.83 2.64 -6.17
C VAL A 18 -1.35 2.46 -4.74
N TYR A 19 -0.78 3.17 -3.76
CA TYR A 19 -1.25 3.07 -2.37
C TYR A 19 -2.68 3.59 -2.20
N GLY A 20 -3.06 4.64 -2.92
CA GLY A 20 -4.44 5.14 -2.95
C GLY A 20 -5.43 4.09 -3.44
N VAL A 21 -5.11 3.38 -4.52
CA VAL A 21 -5.92 2.27 -5.05
C VAL A 21 -6.01 1.13 -4.04
N VAL A 22 -4.91 0.77 -3.39
CA VAL A 22 -4.90 -0.29 -2.35
C VAL A 22 -5.81 0.07 -1.17
N VAL A 23 -5.75 1.32 -0.69
CA VAL A 23 -6.64 1.80 0.37
C VAL A 23 -8.09 1.81 -0.09
N ALA A 24 -8.37 2.30 -1.31
CA ALA A 24 -9.71 2.29 -1.87
C ALA A 24 -10.28 0.86 -1.98
N ALA A 25 -9.46 -0.11 -2.41
CA ALA A 25 -9.84 -1.51 -2.48
C ALA A 25 -10.14 -2.10 -1.08
N ALA A 26 -9.31 -1.80 -0.07
CA ALA A 26 -9.56 -2.25 1.30
C ALA A 26 -10.87 -1.68 1.87
N VAL A 27 -11.15 -0.39 1.62
CA VAL A 27 -12.41 0.25 2.00
C VAL A 27 -13.59 -0.39 1.27
N TRP A 28 -13.45 -0.67 -0.02
CA TRP A 28 -14.48 -1.33 -0.81
C TRP A 28 -14.79 -2.73 -0.27
N ILE A 29 -13.77 -3.55 0.02
CA ILE A 29 -13.93 -4.88 0.61
C ILE A 29 -14.59 -4.81 1.99
N TYR A 30 -14.20 -3.86 2.85
CA TYR A 30 -14.88 -3.66 4.13
C TYR A 30 -16.37 -3.38 3.94
N ARG A 31 -16.71 -2.46 3.01
CA ARG A 31 -18.10 -2.08 2.75
C ARG A 31 -18.90 -3.24 2.16
N ASP A 32 -18.32 -3.99 1.24
CA ASP A 32 -18.94 -5.18 0.64
C ASP A 32 -19.17 -6.27 1.70
N ALA A 33 -18.15 -6.61 2.50
CA ALA A 33 -18.26 -7.60 3.56
C ALA A 33 -19.29 -7.19 4.63
N LYS A 34 -19.37 -5.88 4.97
CA LYS A 34 -20.37 -5.35 5.90
C LYS A 34 -21.79 -5.44 5.32
N ALA A 35 -21.96 -5.10 4.04
CA ALA A 35 -23.25 -5.23 3.35
C ALA A 35 -23.74 -6.69 3.29
N ARG A 36 -22.82 -7.65 3.26
CA ARG A 36 -23.10 -9.09 3.32
C ARG A 36 -23.30 -9.63 4.74
N GLY A 37 -23.26 -8.79 5.77
CA GLY A 37 -23.42 -9.21 7.17
C GLY A 37 -22.22 -9.97 7.76
N SER A 38 -21.04 -9.87 7.14
CA SER A 38 -19.85 -10.56 7.63
C SER A 38 -19.36 -9.99 8.96
N ARG A 39 -19.30 -10.83 10.00
CA ARG A 39 -18.69 -10.49 11.30
C ARG A 39 -17.20 -10.14 11.18
N TYR A 40 -16.54 -10.57 10.10
CA TYR A 40 -15.11 -10.42 9.87
C TYR A 40 -14.78 -9.32 8.84
N ALA A 41 -15.68 -8.38 8.55
CA ALA A 41 -15.46 -7.32 7.56
C ALA A 41 -14.17 -6.52 7.78
N VAL A 42 -13.81 -6.24 9.04
CA VAL A 42 -12.55 -5.58 9.39
C VAL A 42 -11.35 -6.46 9.08
N LEU A 43 -11.44 -7.76 9.39
CA LEU A 43 -10.37 -8.72 9.11
C LEU A 43 -10.11 -8.84 7.60
N TRP A 44 -11.16 -8.81 6.78
CA TRP A 44 -11.02 -8.80 5.32
C TRP A 44 -10.24 -7.59 4.82
N ALA A 45 -10.61 -6.38 5.26
CA ALA A 45 -9.89 -5.17 4.86
C ALA A 45 -8.45 -5.13 5.37
N LEU A 46 -8.22 -5.55 6.62
CA LEU A 46 -6.87 -5.67 7.18
C LEU A 46 -6.03 -6.67 6.41
N SER A 47 -6.61 -7.80 6.01
CA SER A 47 -5.92 -8.80 5.20
C SER A 47 -5.50 -8.22 3.85
N THR A 48 -6.40 -7.48 3.17
CA THR A 48 -6.06 -6.80 1.91
C THR A 48 -4.85 -5.88 2.07
N LEU A 49 -4.82 -5.07 3.12
CA LEU A 49 -3.70 -4.17 3.39
C LEU A 49 -2.43 -4.94 3.73
N LEU A 50 -2.49 -5.89 4.65
CA LEU A 50 -1.35 -6.68 5.10
C LEU A 50 -0.70 -7.44 3.93
N PHE A 51 -1.48 -8.18 3.15
CA PHE A 51 -0.95 -8.97 2.05
C PHE A 51 -0.40 -8.13 0.89
N THR A 52 -0.81 -6.87 0.79
CA THR A 52 -0.30 -5.96 -0.26
C THR A 52 0.91 -5.16 0.21
N ILE A 53 0.93 -4.73 1.46
CA ILE A 53 1.95 -3.81 2.00
C ILE A 53 3.13 -4.57 2.60
N VAL A 54 2.90 -5.66 3.34
CA VAL A 54 3.96 -6.39 4.05
C VAL A 54 5.04 -6.93 3.11
N PRO A 55 4.73 -7.56 1.96
CA PRO A 55 5.77 -8.04 1.05
C PRO A 55 6.65 -6.91 0.49
N VAL A 56 6.06 -5.74 0.24
CA VAL A 56 6.79 -4.56 -0.24
C VAL A 56 7.74 -4.05 0.84
N LEU A 57 7.25 -3.90 2.08
CA LEU A 57 8.09 -3.50 3.21
C LEU A 57 9.21 -4.51 3.46
N LEU A 58 8.92 -5.81 3.35
CA LEU A 58 9.92 -6.85 3.49
C LEU A 58 10.99 -6.75 2.40
N TYR A 59 10.59 -6.55 1.13
CA TYR A 59 11.51 -6.35 0.03
C TYR A 59 12.43 -5.15 0.27
N LEU A 60 11.86 -4.00 0.65
CA LEU A 60 12.61 -2.78 0.95
C LEU A 60 13.55 -2.97 2.14
N TYR A 61 13.11 -3.70 3.18
CA TYR A 61 13.93 -3.99 4.34
C TYR A 61 15.13 -4.88 3.99
N LEU A 62 14.89 -5.96 3.23
CA LEU A 62 15.94 -6.89 2.80
C LEU A 62 16.97 -6.23 1.88
N HIS A 63 16.53 -5.29 1.02
CA HIS A 63 17.39 -4.63 0.05
C HIS A 63 17.81 -3.22 0.48
N ARG A 64 17.61 -2.86 1.76
CA ARG A 64 17.89 -1.50 2.25
C ARG A 64 19.36 -1.07 2.07
N GLU A 65 20.29 -2.04 2.07
CA GLU A 65 21.74 -1.81 1.93
C GLU A 65 22.24 -2.09 0.50
N ALA A 66 21.40 -2.66 -0.35
CA ALA A 66 21.71 -2.83 -1.77
C ALA A 66 21.56 -1.47 -2.45
N GLY A 67 22.68 -0.78 -2.66
CA GLY A 67 22.72 0.38 -3.56
C GLY A 67 22.18 0.00 -4.95
N PRO A 68 21.72 0.96 -5.75
CA PRO A 68 21.14 0.68 -7.06
C PRO A 68 22.08 -0.21 -7.86
N ALA A 69 21.54 -1.29 -8.45
CA ALA A 69 22.30 -2.18 -9.31
C ALA A 69 22.99 -1.34 -10.40
N ARG A 70 24.32 -1.40 -10.44
CA ARG A 70 25.14 -0.75 -11.47
C ARG A 70 24.97 -1.45 -12.81
#